data_AF-A0A378J913-F1
#
_entry.id   AF-A0A378J913-F1
#
_cell.length_a   1.000
_cell.length_b   1.000
_cell.length_c   1.000
_cell.angle_alpha   90.00
_cell.angle_beta   90.00
_cell.angle_gamma   90.00
#
_symmetry.space_group_name_H-M   'P 1'
#
loop_
_entity.id
_entity.type
_entity.pdbx_description
1 polymer ?
#
loop_
_entity_poly.entity_id
_entity_poly.type
_entity_poly.pdbx_seq_one_letter_code
_entity_poly.pdbx_strand_id
1 'polypeptide(L)'
;MPLRTIKLLDIARDLYNSKVHEEEYYRSSTNRAYYCIFHQCSETAITKLGTTPKNDNFGHDELLRVFNSHHANPPTRVDRDIWRIAYLLGQVKDLRVEADYILMFLIRNPKRQTQSISQRKLLHY
;
A
#
# COMPACT_ATOMS: atom_id res chain seq x y z
N MET A 1 -17.71 5.54 8.29
CA MET A 1 -16.88 6.74 8.55
C MET A 1 -15.62 6.64 7.71
N PRO A 2 -15.33 7.56 6.78
CA PRO A 2 -14.07 7.54 6.05
C PRO A 2 -12.92 7.83 7.03
N LEU A 3 -12.00 6.88 7.18
CA LEU A 3 -10.75 7.09 7.91
C LEU A 3 -9.93 8.12 7.14
N ARG A 4 -9.53 9.22 7.80
CA ARG A 4 -8.68 10.24 7.19
C ARG A 4 -7.33 9.63 6.80
N THR A 5 -6.91 9.81 5.56
CA THR A 5 -5.64 9.37 4.93
C THR A 5 -4.43 9.50 5.87
N ILE A 6 -4.29 10.63 6.57
CA ILE A 6 -3.21 10.88 7.55
C ILE A 6 -3.17 9.81 8.65
N LYS A 7 -4.32 9.42 9.20
CA LYS A 7 -4.40 8.40 10.26
C LYS A 7 -3.92 7.04 9.77
N LEU A 8 -4.12 6.70 8.49
CA LEU A 8 -3.67 5.42 7.94
C LEU A 8 -2.15 5.37 7.76
N LEU A 9 -1.50 6.50 7.44
CA LEU A 9 -0.04 6.59 7.36
C LEU A 9 0.63 6.48 8.72
N ASP A 10 0.10 7.19 9.73
CA ASP A 10 0.62 7.12 11.10
C ASP A 10 0.55 5.68 11.61
N ILE A 11 -0.60 5.04 11.42
CA ILE A 11 -0.80 3.64 11.77
C ILE A 11 0.15 2.70 10.99
N ALA A 12 0.36 2.93 9.68
CA ALA A 12 1.27 2.10 8.90
C ALA A 12 2.73 2.25 9.38
N ARG A 13 3.12 3.46 9.77
CA ARG A 13 4.43 3.75 10.36
C ARG A 13 4.60 3.07 11.72
N ASP A 14 3.58 3.16 12.58
CA ASP A 14 3.61 2.53 13.90
C ASP A 14 3.73 1.01 13.80
N LEU A 15 2.99 0.39 12.87
CA LEU A 15 3.05 -1.04 12.59
C LEU A 15 4.40 -1.48 11.99
N TYR A 16 5.03 -0.64 11.17
CA TYR A 16 6.37 -0.93 10.63
C TYR A 16 7.46 -0.79 11.72
N ASN A 17 7.35 0.24 12.56
CA ASN A 17 8.32 0.57 13.59
C ASN A 17 8.22 -0.31 14.84
N SER A 18 7.14 -1.08 15.03
CA SER A 18 6.91 -1.89 16.23
C SER A 18 7.91 -3.04 16.44
N LYS A 19 8.92 -3.20 15.56
CA LYS A 19 10.08 -4.11 15.68
C LYS A 19 9.78 -5.58 15.95
N VAL A 20 8.52 -5.99 15.95
CA VAL A 20 8.14 -7.39 15.92
C VAL A 20 7.98 -7.76 14.45
N HIS A 21 8.97 -8.45 13.88
CA HIS A 21 8.92 -9.06 12.54
C HIS A 21 7.89 -10.20 12.47
N GLU A 22 6.69 -9.94 12.93
CA GLU A 22 5.50 -10.75 12.70
C GLU A 22 4.88 -10.26 11.39
N GLU A 23 4.84 -11.18 10.45
CA GLU A 23 4.31 -11.02 9.11
C GLU A 23 2.93 -10.33 9.07
N GLU A 24 2.11 -10.54 10.10
CA GLU A 24 0.80 -9.91 10.26
C GLU A 24 0.88 -8.38 10.36
N TYR A 25 1.87 -7.84 11.08
CA TYR A 25 2.06 -6.40 11.19
C TYR A 25 2.58 -5.79 9.88
N TYR A 26 3.51 -6.47 9.20
CA TYR A 26 3.99 -6.05 7.89
C TYR A 26 2.88 -6.04 6.84
N ARG A 27 2.01 -7.06 6.83
CA ARG A 27 0.85 -7.15 5.94
C ARG A 27 -0.21 -6.09 6.28
N SER A 28 -0.45 -5.85 7.57
CA SER A 28 -1.38 -4.82 8.02
C SER A 28 -0.88 -3.43 7.67
N SER A 29 0.42 -3.15 7.85
CA SER A 29 1.01 -1.85 7.53
C SER A 29 0.99 -1.57 6.03
N THR A 30 1.40 -2.53 5.20
CA THR A 30 1.37 -2.39 3.73
C THR A 30 -0.06 -2.25 3.21
N ASN A 31 -1.03 -3.02 3.72
CA ASN A 31 -2.43 -2.83 3.35
C ASN A 31 -2.96 -1.43 3.71
N ARG A 32 -2.65 -0.94 4.91
CA ARG A 32 -3.11 0.40 5.34
C ARG A 32 -2.45 1.51 4.53
N ALA A 33 -1.15 1.42 4.28
CA ALA A 33 -0.43 2.34 3.40
C ALA A 33 -1.01 2.32 1.98
N TYR A 34 -1.36 1.12 1.47
CA TYR A 34 -1.93 0.94 0.14
C TYR A 34 -3.26 1.68 0.01
N TYR A 35 -4.22 1.40 0.90
CA TYR A 35 -5.54 2.03 0.85
C TYR A 35 -5.47 3.55 1.09
N CYS A 36 -4.56 3.99 1.96
CA CYS A 36 -4.29 5.40 2.17
C CYS A 36 -3.92 6.12 0.86
N ILE A 37 -2.90 5.61 0.17
CA ILE A 37 -2.45 6.19 -1.09
C ILE A 37 -3.55 6.04 -2.15
N PHE A 38 -4.22 4.88 -2.24
CA PHE A 38 -5.31 4.66 -3.18
C PHE A 38 -6.43 5.69 -3.04
N HIS A 39 -6.85 6.04 -1.82
CA HIS A 39 -7.85 7.07 -1.59
C HIS A 39 -7.36 8.47 -2.00
N GLN A 40 -6.14 8.82 -1.62
CA GLN A 40 -5.53 10.11 -2.03
C GLN A 40 -5.46 10.24 -3.56
N CYS A 41 -5.09 9.14 -4.21
CA CYS A 41 -4.93 9.04 -5.65
C CYS A 41 -6.32 9.11 -6.34
N SER A 42 -7.35 8.48 -5.76
CA SER A 42 -8.74 8.58 -6.24
C SER A 42 -9.30 9.99 -6.14
N GLU A 43 -9.09 10.67 -5.01
CA GLU A 43 -9.48 12.07 -4.83
C GLU A 43 -8.74 12.98 -5.82
N THR A 44 -7.45 12.73 -6.04
CA THR A 44 -6.64 13.50 -7.00
C THR A 44 -7.12 13.28 -8.44
N ALA A 45 -7.48 12.06 -8.82
CA ALA A 45 -8.04 11.77 -10.15
C ALA A 45 -9.33 12.56 -10.40
N ILE A 46 -10.22 12.63 -9.41
CA ILE A 46 -11.49 13.37 -9.52
C ILE A 46 -11.24 14.88 -9.55
N THR A 47 -10.47 15.38 -8.58
CA THR A 47 -10.36 16.84 -8.34
C THR A 47 -9.34 17.55 -9.23
N LYS A 48 -8.31 16.85 -9.71
CA LYS A 48 -7.23 17.44 -10.52
C LYS A 48 -7.24 16.97 -11.96
N LEU A 49 -7.61 15.72 -12.22
CA LEU A 49 -7.67 15.15 -13.57
C LEU A 49 -9.09 15.12 -14.16
N GLY A 50 -10.11 15.49 -13.37
CA GLY A 50 -11.51 15.48 -13.82
C GLY A 50 -12.03 14.10 -14.19
N THR A 51 -11.37 13.03 -13.75
CA THR A 51 -11.74 11.65 -14.09
C THR A 51 -12.84 11.16 -13.16
N THR A 52 -13.85 10.49 -13.70
CA THR A 52 -14.92 9.86 -12.92
C THR A 52 -14.82 8.33 -12.97
N PRO A 53 -15.04 7.63 -11.85
CA PRO A 53 -15.07 6.17 -11.86
C PRO A 53 -16.30 5.64 -12.60
N LYS A 54 -16.17 4.50 -13.27
CA LYS A 54 -17.28 3.88 -14.00
C LYS A 54 -18.34 3.21 -13.10
N ASN A 55 -17.92 2.66 -11.95
CA ASN A 55 -18.77 1.84 -11.07
C ASN A 55 -18.61 2.26 -9.60
N ASP A 56 -19.05 3.46 -9.23
CA ASP A 56 -18.99 4.09 -7.89
C ASP A 56 -17.59 4.28 -7.27
N ASN A 57 -16.59 3.49 -7.66
CA ASN A 57 -15.20 3.55 -7.23
C ASN A 57 -14.27 3.21 -8.40
N PHE A 58 -13.03 3.69 -8.32
CA PHE A 58 -12.00 3.34 -9.30
C PHE A 58 -11.50 1.90 -9.11
N GLY A 59 -11.23 1.22 -10.21
CA GLY A 59 -10.40 0.02 -10.16
C GLY A 59 -8.94 0.39 -9.82
N HIS A 60 -8.23 -0.49 -9.10
CA HIS A 60 -6.82 -0.26 -8.76
C HIS A 60 -5.92 -0.04 -9.98
N ASP A 61 -6.08 -0.87 -11.02
CA ASP A 61 -5.32 -0.76 -12.27
C ASP A 61 -5.85 0.33 -13.20
N GLU A 62 -7.10 0.73 -13.02
CA GLU A 62 -7.68 1.87 -13.73
C GLU A 62 -7.01 3.16 -13.26
N LEU A 63 -6.85 3.30 -11.94
CA LEU A 63 -6.22 4.49 -11.36
C LEU A 63 -4.78 4.67 -11.84
N LEU A 64 -3.96 3.61 -11.80
CA LEU A 64 -2.58 3.68 -12.32
C LEU A 64 -2.55 4.03 -13.81
N ARG A 65 -3.49 3.52 -14.61
CA ARG A 65 -3.60 3.88 -16.04
C ARG A 65 -3.92 5.36 -16.23
N VAL A 66 -4.89 5.89 -15.49
CA VAL A 66 -5.25 7.33 -15.52
C VAL A 66 -4.03 8.19 -15.24
N PHE A 67 -3.31 7.91 -14.15
CA PHE A 67 -2.13 8.69 -13.79
C PHE A 67 -0.96 8.52 -14.77
N ASN A 68 -0.74 7.33 -15.32
CA ASN A 68 0.31 7.09 -16.30
C ASN A 68 0.02 7.74 -17.66
N SER A 69 -1.26 7.96 -17.98
CA SER A 69 -1.67 8.69 -19.18
C SER A 69 -1.59 10.21 -19.02
N HIS A 70 -1.32 10.71 -17.82
CA HIS A 70 -1.22 12.14 -17.55
C HIS A 70 0.10 12.70 -18.10
N HIS A 71 -0.03 13.59 -19.09
CA HIS A 71 1.10 14.27 -19.72
C HIS A 71 0.88 15.78 -19.71
N ALA A 72 1.91 16.55 -19.35
CA ALA A 72 1.88 18.00 -19.35
C ALA A 72 3.18 18.55 -19.94
N ASN A 73 3.08 19.59 -20.76
CA ASN A 73 4.24 20.27 -21.34
C ASN A 73 4.00 21.79 -21.45
N PRO A 74 4.70 22.64 -20.68
CA PRO A 74 5.67 22.29 -19.63
C PRO A 74 4.99 21.76 -18.35
N PRO A 75 5.66 20.92 -17.54
CA PRO A 75 5.08 20.38 -16.32
C PRO A 75 5.01 21.41 -15.20
N THR A 76 3.82 21.56 -14.61
CA THR A 76 3.57 22.34 -13.41
C THR A 76 3.99 21.59 -12.14
N ARG A 77 3.91 22.25 -10.99
CA ARG A 77 4.12 21.58 -9.69
C ARG A 77 3.07 20.48 -9.45
N VAL A 78 1.82 20.72 -9.84
CA VAL A 78 0.72 19.76 -9.66
C VAL A 78 0.99 18.49 -10.47
N ASP A 79 1.48 18.62 -11.71
CA ASP A 79 1.81 17.46 -12.56
C ASP A 79 2.89 16.58 -11.92
N ARG A 80 3.92 17.19 -11.33
CA ARG A 80 4.96 16.48 -10.60
C ARG A 80 4.42 15.76 -9.37
N ASP A 81 3.51 16.40 -8.63
CA ASP A 81 2.87 15.78 -7.47
C ASP A 81 1.99 14.59 -7.88
N ILE A 82 1.27 14.68 -9.00
CA ILE A 82 0.48 13.59 -9.59
C ILE A 82 1.38 12.40 -9.93
N TRP A 83 2.47 12.61 -10.65
CA TRP A 83 3.41 11.53 -10.98
C TRP A 83 4.05 10.91 -9.75
N ARG A 84 4.37 11.72 -8.72
CA ARG A 84 4.93 11.22 -7.47
C ARG A 84 3.94 10.32 -6.72
N ILE A 85 2.67 10.71 -6.62
CA ILE A 85 1.65 9.89 -5.96
C ILE A 85 1.41 8.58 -6.75
N ALA A 86 1.41 8.63 -8.08
CA ALA A 86 1.30 7.45 -8.93
C ALA A 86 2.45 6.45 -8.69
N TYR A 87 3.68 6.96 -8.63
CA TYR A 87 4.86 6.15 -8.33
C TYR A 87 4.75 5.47 -6.96
N LEU A 88 4.34 6.21 -5.92
CA LEU A 88 4.13 5.66 -4.58
C LEU A 88 3.01 4.62 -4.55
N LEU A 89 1.92 4.83 -5.30
CA LEU A 89 0.84 3.84 -5.41
C LEU A 89 1.36 2.53 -6.01
N GLY A 90 2.20 2.61 -7.04
CA GLY A 90 2.86 1.44 -7.63
C GLY A 90 3.72 0.69 -6.62
N GLN A 91 4.63 1.39 -5.93
CA GLN A 91 5.51 0.77 -4.94
C GLN A 91 4.73 0.08 -3.82
N VAL A 92 3.70 0.74 -3.28
CA VAL A 92 2.94 0.16 -2.16
C VAL A 92 2.01 -0.97 -2.63
N LYS A 93 1.57 -0.97 -3.89
CA LYS A 93 0.89 -2.12 -4.50
C LYS A 93 1.82 -3.33 -4.55
N ASP A 94 3.06 -3.15 -5.00
CA ASP A 94 4.04 -4.23 -5.10
C ASP A 94 4.39 -4.81 -3.72
N LEU A 95 4.62 -3.94 -2.73
CA LEU A 95 4.87 -4.35 -1.34
C LEU A 95 3.69 -5.11 -0.72
N ARG A 96 2.45 -4.70 -1.03
CA ARG A 96 1.25 -5.41 -0.58
C ARG A 96 1.17 -6.81 -1.20
N VAL A 97 1.43 -6.92 -2.52
CA VAL A 97 1.44 -8.20 -3.22
C VAL A 97 2.52 -9.12 -2.65
N GLU A 98 3.72 -8.61 -2.40
CA GLU A 98 4.80 -9.34 -1.74
C GLU A 98 4.39 -9.84 -0.35
N ALA A 99 3.77 -8.98 0.47
CA ALA A 99 3.27 -9.36 1.79
C ALA A 99 2.21 -10.48 1.72
N ASP A 100 1.34 -10.47 0.71
CA ASP A 100 0.35 -11.53 0.49
C ASP A 100 1.00 -12.84 0.00
N TYR A 101 2.06 -12.77 -0.83
CA TYR A 101 2.79 -13.96 -1.28
C TYR A 101 3.55 -14.66 -0.16
N ILE A 102 4.17 -13.91 0.76
CA ILE A 102 4.86 -14.47 1.94
C ILE A 102 3.88 -15.32 2.75
N LEU A 103 2.64 -14.85 2.90
CA LEU A 103 1.58 -15.58 3.61
C LEU A 103 1.17 -16.85 2.89
N MET A 104 0.96 -16.78 1.58
CA MET A 104 0.64 -17.98 0.80
C MET A 104 1.77 -19.02 0.88
N PHE A 105 3.03 -18.59 0.91
CA PHE A 105 4.17 -19.49 1.06
C PHE A 105 4.17 -20.18 2.44
N LEU A 106 3.87 -19.44 3.51
CA LEU A 106 3.83 -19.97 4.87
C LEU A 106 2.64 -20.90 5.13
N ILE A 107 1.45 -20.57 4.61
CA ILE A 107 0.26 -21.43 4.66
C ILE A 107 0.52 -22.75 3.92
N ARG A 108 1.19 -22.71 2.76
CA ARG A 108 1.51 -23.92 1.97
C ARG A 108 2.62 -24.77 2.59
N ASN A 109 3.45 -24.21 3.48
CA ASN A 109 4.59 -24.89 4.11
C ASN A 109 4.60 -24.74 5.65
N PRO A 110 3.60 -25.28 6.36
CA PRO A 110 3.41 -25.05 7.79
C PRO A 110 4.59 -25.55 8.67
N LYS A 111 5.38 -26.51 8.17
CA LYS A 111 6.57 -27.06 8.87
C LYS A 111 7.70 -26.04 9.08
N ARG A 112 7.77 -24.96 8.27
CA ARG A 112 8.76 -23.87 8.47
C ARG A 112 8.30 -22.83 9.49
N GLN A 113 6.99 -22.74 9.73
CA GLN A 113 6.39 -21.81 10.70
C GLN A 113 6.72 -22.25 12.14
N THR A 114 6.74 -23.55 12.40
CA THR A 114 7.10 -24.11 13.71
C THR A 114 8.57 -23.91 14.06
N GLN A 115 9.49 -23.98 13.09
CA GLN A 115 10.92 -23.76 13.34
C GLN A 115 11.25 -22.31 13.73
N SER A 116 10.59 -21.31 13.12
CA SER A 116 10.84 -19.90 13.47
C SER A 116 10.33 -19.56 14.88
N ILE A 117 9.20 -20.14 15.30
CA ILE A 117 8.64 -19.94 16.64
C ILE A 117 9.50 -20.66 17.71
N SER A 118 9.97 -21.87 17.44
CA SER A 118 10.83 -22.63 18.35
C SER A 118 12.22 -22.02 18.50
N GLN A 119 12.81 -21.45 17.44
CA GLN A 119 14.10 -20.76 17.53
C GLN A 119 13.99 -19.39 18.23
N ARG A 120 12.86 -18.68 18.11
CA ARG A 120 12.64 -17.37 18.76
C ARG A 120 12.42 -17.48 20.27
N LYS A 121 11.84 -18.57 20.78
CA LYS A 121 11.71 -18.81 22.23
C LYS A 121 13.05 -19.10 22.94
N LEU A 122 14.08 -19.49 22.20
CA LEU A 122 15.41 -19.79 22.75
C LEU A 122 16.33 -18.56 22.88
N LEU A 123 15.96 -17.41 22.31
CA LEU A 123 16.77 -16.18 22.33
C LEU A 123 16.33 -15.15 23.39
N HIS A 124 15.36 -15.50 24.24
CA HIS A 124 14.81 -14.62 25.29
C HIS A 124 14.98 -15.18 26.71
N TYR A 125 15.97 -16.04 26.94
CA TYR A 125 16.43 -16.44 28.26
C TYR A 125 17.89 -16.03 28.47
#